data_AF-A0A1H2R5F9-F1
#
_entry.id   AF-A0A1H2R5F9-F1
#
_cell.length_a   1.000
_cell.length_b   1.000
_cell.length_c   1.000
_cell.angle_alpha   90.00
_cell.angle_beta   90.00
_cell.angle_gamma   90.00
#
_symmetry.space_group_name_H-M   'P 1'
#
loop_
_entity.id
_entity.type
_entity.pdbx_description
1 polymer ?
#
loop_
_entity_poly.entity_id
_entity_poly.type
_entity_poly.pdbx_seq_one_letter_code
_entity_poly.pdbx_strand_id
1 'polypeptide(L)'
;MAEDRVKVNQYGMPSFNTRDLIIRDDIMVKAKELADLIGTSEEVQHFKQAELKIREHERVQGLIQKMKKKQKEIVAFESFQNKEMVEKIEREIEELQDEIDNIPLVTEFQQSQSDINYLLQLVISVIHDTVSEKVNVETGTEAPPSRCD
;
A
#
# COMPACT_ATOMS: atom_id res chain seq x y z
N MET A 1 1.52 -9.61 -39.79
CA MET A 1 0.24 -9.32 -39.10
C MET A 1 -0.31 -10.64 -38.61
N ALA A 2 0.03 -11.02 -37.37
CA ALA A 2 -0.52 -12.22 -36.76
C ALA A 2 -1.79 -11.80 -36.02
N GLU A 3 -2.93 -12.29 -36.47
CA GLU A 3 -4.20 -12.09 -35.80
C GLU A 3 -4.19 -12.91 -34.50
N ASP A 4 -4.05 -12.24 -33.36
CA ASP A 4 -4.23 -12.87 -32.06
C ASP A 4 -5.68 -13.33 -31.93
N ARG A 5 -5.90 -14.63 -32.12
CA ARG A 5 -7.21 -15.25 -31.92
C ARG A 5 -7.50 -15.27 -30.42
N VAL A 6 -8.31 -14.31 -29.99
CA VAL A 6 -8.88 -14.23 -28.64
C VAL A 6 -9.53 -15.57 -28.32
N LYS A 7 -8.97 -16.30 -27.34
CA LYS A 7 -9.59 -17.55 -26.85
C LYS A 7 -10.93 -17.18 -26.22
N VAL A 8 -11.94 -18.02 -26.36
CA VAL A 8 -13.29 -17.77 -25.84
C VAL A 8 -13.62 -18.85 -24.82
N ASN A 9 -14.17 -18.49 -23.67
CA ASN A 9 -14.57 -19.45 -22.63
C ASN A 9 -15.90 -20.14 -22.98
N GLN A 10 -16.32 -21.09 -22.15
CA GLN A 10 -17.57 -21.84 -22.34
C GLN A 10 -18.85 -20.98 -22.36
N TYR A 11 -18.76 -19.70 -22.00
CA TYR A 11 -19.85 -18.73 -21.98
C TYR A 11 -19.78 -17.72 -23.15
N GLY A 12 -18.89 -17.92 -24.12
CA GLY A 12 -18.77 -17.00 -25.26
C GLY A 12 -17.98 -15.72 -24.97
N MET A 13 -17.37 -15.58 -23.79
CA MET A 13 -16.56 -14.41 -23.44
C MET A 13 -15.08 -14.64 -23.80
N PRO A 14 -14.39 -13.62 -24.34
CA PRO A 14 -12.93 -13.57 -24.39
C PRO A 14 -12.26 -14.03 -23.09
N SER A 15 -11.53 -15.13 -23.17
CA SER A 15 -10.69 -15.71 -22.12
C SER A 15 -9.26 -15.26 -22.35
N PHE A 16 -8.79 -14.32 -21.54
CA PHE A 16 -7.39 -13.92 -21.50
C PHE A 16 -6.66 -14.79 -20.47
N ASN A 17 -5.47 -15.29 -20.81
CA ASN A 17 -4.61 -15.91 -19.80
C ASN A 17 -4.19 -14.84 -18.78
N THR A 18 -4.06 -15.14 -17.50
CA THR A 18 -3.59 -14.16 -16.50
C THR A 18 -2.20 -13.59 -16.85
N ARG A 19 -1.39 -14.33 -17.63
CA ARG A 19 -0.12 -13.85 -18.20
C ARG A 19 -0.29 -13.02 -19.49
N ASP A 20 -1.40 -13.20 -20.19
CA ASP A 20 -1.82 -12.45 -21.39
C ASP A 20 -2.80 -11.33 -21.04
N LEU A 21 -3.08 -11.08 -19.74
CA LEU A 21 -3.35 -9.74 -19.23
C LEU A 21 -2.06 -8.97 -19.49
N ILE A 22 -1.86 -8.60 -20.76
CA ILE A 22 -1.19 -7.38 -21.11
C ILE A 22 -1.95 -6.35 -20.29
N ILE A 23 -1.44 -6.03 -19.10
CA ILE A 23 -1.85 -4.80 -18.43
C ILE A 23 -1.53 -3.79 -19.49
N ARG A 24 -2.57 -3.32 -20.18
CA ARG A 24 -2.40 -2.67 -21.47
C ARG A 24 -1.33 -1.59 -21.27
N ASP A 25 -0.32 -1.57 -22.13
CA ASP A 25 0.86 -0.72 -21.91
C ASP A 25 0.44 0.74 -21.66
N ASP A 26 -0.66 1.18 -22.26
CA ASP A 26 -1.30 2.48 -22.00
C ASP A 26 -1.78 2.66 -20.54
N ILE A 27 -2.43 1.66 -19.92
CA ILE A 27 -2.82 1.67 -18.50
C ILE A 27 -1.58 1.77 -17.61
N MET A 28 -0.53 1.01 -17.91
CA MET A 28 0.72 1.07 -17.13
C MET A 28 1.42 2.42 -17.27
N VAL A 29 1.45 2.99 -18.46
CA VAL A 29 1.99 4.34 -18.70
C VAL A 29 1.19 5.37 -17.91
N LYS A 30 -0.14 5.33 -17.97
CA LYS A 30 -1.02 6.26 -17.23
C LYS A 30 -0.90 6.09 -15.71
N ALA A 31 -0.73 4.86 -15.22
CA ALA A 31 -0.48 4.61 -13.80
C ALA A 31 0.86 5.20 -13.33
N LYS A 32 1.91 5.11 -14.15
CA LYS A 32 3.21 5.74 -13.86
C LYS A 32 3.12 7.27 -13.88
N GLU A 33 2.46 7.86 -14.88
CA GLU A 33 2.21 9.30 -14.93
C GLU A 33 1.46 9.78 -13.68
N LEU A 34 0.45 9.03 -13.23
CA LEU A 34 -0.28 9.32 -12.00
C LEU A 34 0.61 9.18 -10.77
N ALA A 35 1.45 8.16 -10.69
CA ALA A 35 2.40 7.98 -9.60
C ALA A 35 3.42 9.12 -9.53
N ASP A 36 3.91 9.60 -10.69
CA ASP A 36 4.81 10.75 -10.76
C ASP A 36 4.14 12.03 -10.25
N LEU A 37 2.85 12.25 -10.60
CA LEU A 37 2.06 13.37 -10.08
C LEU A 37 1.81 13.26 -8.57
N ILE A 38 1.49 12.07 -8.06
CA ILE A 38 1.39 11.84 -6.61
C ILE A 38 2.74 12.12 -5.94
N GLY A 39 3.85 11.77 -6.60
CA GLY A 39 5.21 12.01 -6.13
C GLY A 39 5.58 13.49 -5.93
N THR A 40 4.85 14.41 -6.58
CA THR A 40 5.01 15.86 -6.43
C THR A 40 4.08 16.49 -5.38
N SER A 41 3.15 15.71 -4.80
CA SER A 41 2.24 16.18 -3.74
C SER A 41 2.96 16.64 -2.48
N GLU A 42 2.33 17.54 -1.73
CA GLU A 42 2.87 18.08 -0.48
C GLU A 42 3.05 16.97 0.57
N GLU A 43 2.12 16.01 0.62
CA GLU A 43 2.15 14.85 1.51
C GLU A 43 3.42 14.01 1.27
N VAL A 44 3.76 13.77 0.00
CA VAL A 44 4.98 13.04 -0.36
C VAL A 44 6.24 13.84 -0.05
N GLN A 45 6.24 15.15 -0.23
CA GLN A 45 7.38 16.00 0.16
C GLN A 45 7.56 16.02 1.68
N HIS A 46 6.48 16.12 2.44
CA HIS A 46 6.51 16.15 3.90
C HIS A 46 7.04 14.82 4.47
N PHE A 47 6.57 13.68 3.95
CA PHE A 47 7.10 12.37 4.30
C PHE A 47 8.60 12.24 4.02
N LYS A 48 9.06 12.65 2.82
CA LYS A 48 10.50 12.61 2.48
C LYS A 48 11.35 13.43 3.44
N GLN A 49 10.85 14.60 3.87
CA GLN A 49 11.54 15.45 4.84
C GLN A 49 11.57 14.81 6.24
N ALA A 50 10.44 14.27 6.70
CA ALA A 50 10.36 13.58 7.98
C ALA A 50 11.27 12.34 8.00
N GLU A 51 11.29 11.55 6.92
CA GLU A 51 12.18 10.40 6.73
C GLU A 51 13.65 10.79 6.83
N LEU A 52 14.05 11.86 6.12
CA LEU A 52 15.42 12.38 6.16
C LEU A 52 15.83 12.77 7.59
N LYS A 53 14.97 13.52 8.28
CA LYS A 53 15.21 13.92 9.67
C LYS A 53 15.33 12.72 10.60
N ILE A 54 14.46 11.71 10.46
CA ILE A 54 14.51 10.47 11.26
C ILE A 54 15.82 9.72 11.04
N ARG A 55 16.28 9.66 9.79
CA ARG A 55 17.54 9.00 9.42
C ARG A 55 18.76 9.68 10.03
N GLU A 56 18.73 11.00 10.15
CA GLU A 56 19.81 11.81 10.74
C GLU A 56 19.71 11.95 12.26
N HIS A 57 18.55 11.61 12.86
CA HIS A 57 18.32 11.76 14.29
C HIS A 57 19.04 10.68 15.11
N GLU A 58 20.18 11.04 15.72
CA GLU A 58 21.05 10.11 16.46
C GLU A 58 20.34 9.28 17.54
N ARG A 59 19.50 9.92 18.38
CA ARG A 59 18.76 9.20 19.44
C ARG A 59 17.82 8.14 18.87
N VAL A 60 17.01 8.50 17.87
CA VAL A 60 16.07 7.57 17.21
C VAL A 60 16.84 6.40 16.61
N GLN A 61 17.92 6.67 15.86
CA GLN A 61 18.76 5.61 15.28
C GLN A 61 19.39 4.72 16.36
N GLY A 62 19.86 5.31 17.47
CA GLY A 62 20.41 4.57 18.61
C GLY A 62 19.38 3.64 19.26
N LEU A 63 18.15 4.11 19.46
CA LEU A 63 17.05 3.30 20.01
C LEU A 63 16.65 2.18 19.04
N ILE A 64 16.52 2.47 17.74
CA ILE A 64 16.24 1.47 16.70
C ILE A 64 17.31 0.38 16.67
N GLN A 65 18.59 0.74 16.80
CA GLN A 65 19.69 -0.22 16.84
C GLN A 65 19.61 -1.13 18.09
N LYS A 66 19.31 -0.56 19.26
CA LYS A 66 19.10 -1.34 20.48
C LYS A 66 17.92 -2.30 20.33
N MET A 67 16.79 -1.82 19.80
CA MET A 67 15.60 -2.63 19.55
C MET A 67 15.89 -3.78 18.58
N LYS A 68 16.59 -3.52 17.47
CA LYS A 68 17.02 -4.57 16.52
C LYS A 68 17.93 -5.61 17.17
N LYS A 69 18.79 -5.21 18.10
CA LYS A 69 19.63 -6.15 18.86
C LYS A 69 18.76 -7.05 19.76
N LYS A 70 17.79 -6.47 20.46
CA LYS A 70 16.82 -7.21 21.30
C LYS A 70 15.97 -8.18 20.49
N GLN A 71 15.48 -7.78 19.32
CA GLN A 71 14.75 -8.67 18.40
C GLN A 71 15.60 -9.88 17.98
N LYS A 72 16.91 -9.70 17.73
CA LYS A 72 17.82 -10.82 17.46
C LYS A 72 18.02 -11.71 18.68
N GLU A 73 18.08 -11.14 19.87
CA GLU A 73 18.15 -11.90 21.13
C GLU A 73 16.90 -12.77 21.29
N ILE A 74 15.69 -12.26 20.98
CA ILE A 74 14.45 -13.07 20.98
C ILE A 74 14.59 -14.29 20.09
N VAL A 75 14.94 -14.11 18.80
CA VAL A 75 15.06 -15.23 17.85
C VAL A 75 16.08 -16.27 18.35
N ALA A 76 17.15 -15.83 19.01
CA ALA A 76 18.11 -16.74 19.63
C ALA A 76 17.51 -17.51 20.83
N PHE A 77 16.83 -16.84 21.76
CA PHE A 77 16.26 -17.48 22.95
C PHE A 77 15.03 -18.35 22.66
N GLU A 78 14.27 -18.04 21.62
CA GLU A 78 13.22 -18.92 21.08
C GLU A 78 13.81 -20.26 20.63
N SER A 79 14.99 -20.25 19.99
CA SER A 79 15.68 -21.49 19.57
C SER A 79 16.11 -22.36 20.76
N PHE A 80 16.37 -21.74 21.92
CA PHE A 80 16.70 -22.41 23.18
C PHE A 80 15.46 -22.77 24.02
N GLN A 81 14.25 -22.51 23.52
CA GLN A 81 12.98 -22.71 24.23
C GLN A 81 12.90 -22.00 25.59
N ASN A 82 13.65 -20.91 25.77
CA ASN A 82 13.70 -20.16 27.03
C ASN A 82 12.65 -19.05 27.04
N LYS A 83 11.39 -19.44 27.31
CA LYS A 83 10.23 -18.54 27.30
C LYS A 83 10.34 -17.37 28.27
N GLU A 84 10.89 -17.59 29.46
CA GLU A 84 11.02 -16.55 30.48
C GLU A 84 11.94 -15.40 30.00
N MET A 85 13.05 -15.75 29.32
CA MET A 85 13.92 -14.73 28.73
C MET A 85 13.32 -14.04 27.51
N VAL A 86 12.56 -14.77 26.69
CA VAL A 86 11.82 -14.16 25.57
C VAL A 86 10.85 -13.09 26.10
N GLU A 87 10.00 -13.44 27.06
CA GLU A 87 9.04 -12.49 27.66
C GLU A 87 9.72 -11.27 28.30
N LYS A 88 10.89 -11.47 28.92
CA LYS A 88 11.67 -10.36 29.47
C LYS A 88 12.16 -9.41 28.38
N ILE A 89 12.69 -9.96 27.28
CA ILE A 89 13.21 -9.16 26.18
C ILE A 89 12.07 -8.47 25.42
N GLU A 90 10.90 -9.10 25.29
CA GLU A 90 9.70 -8.48 24.73
C GLU A 90 9.31 -7.22 25.50
N ARG A 91 9.29 -7.26 26.84
CA ARG A 91 9.06 -6.07 27.67
C ARG A 91 10.11 -4.97 27.44
N GLU A 92 11.38 -5.34 27.32
CA GLU A 92 12.45 -4.36 27.01
C GLU A 92 12.28 -3.75 25.61
N ILE A 93 11.72 -4.49 24.64
CA ILE A 93 11.37 -3.98 23.31
C ILE A 93 10.18 -3.02 23.39
N GLU A 94 9.15 -3.35 24.17
CA GLU A 94 8.00 -2.48 24.39
C GLU A 94 8.44 -1.14 24.99
N GLU A 95 9.30 -1.15 26.02
CA GLU A 95 9.85 0.07 26.61
C GLU A 95 10.65 0.92 25.60
N LEU A 96 11.44 0.27 24.74
CA LEU A 96 12.19 0.96 23.67
C LEU A 96 11.25 1.53 22.60
N GLN A 97 10.19 0.80 22.25
CA GLN A 97 9.19 1.23 21.29
C GLN A 97 8.42 2.45 21.83
N ASP A 98 7.99 2.40 23.09
CA ASP A 98 7.37 3.54 23.77
C ASP A 98 8.30 4.76 23.81
N GLU A 99 9.59 4.56 24.08
CA GLU A 99 10.56 5.67 24.05
C GLU A 99 10.69 6.27 22.64
N ILE A 100 10.71 5.42 21.60
CA ILE A 100 10.76 5.85 20.20
C ILE A 100 9.50 6.64 19.83
N ASP A 101 8.31 6.12 20.16
CA ASP A 101 7.02 6.71 19.78
C ASP A 101 6.75 8.04 20.48
N ASN A 102 7.32 8.25 21.67
CA ASN A 102 7.24 9.52 22.40
C ASN A 102 8.17 10.62 21.84
N ILE A 103 9.02 10.33 20.86
CA ILE A 103 9.86 11.35 20.22
C ILE A 103 8.98 12.13 19.22
N PRO A 104 8.83 13.47 19.35
CA PRO A 104 7.94 14.25 18.49
C PRO A 104 8.18 14.06 16.99
N LEU A 105 9.44 13.92 16.59
CA LEU A 105 9.80 13.67 15.20
C LEU A 105 9.28 12.33 14.67
N VAL A 106 9.22 11.30 15.52
CA VAL A 106 8.68 9.98 15.17
C VAL A 106 7.18 10.07 14.99
N THR A 107 6.48 10.79 15.87
CA THR A 107 5.04 11.06 15.72
C THR A 107 4.75 11.80 14.41
N GLU A 108 5.53 12.84 14.07
CA GLU A 108 5.42 13.55 12.79
C GLU A 108 5.65 12.60 11.59
N PHE A 109 6.65 11.73 11.67
CA PHE A 109 6.92 10.74 10.64
C PHE A 109 5.77 9.72 10.49
N GLN A 110 5.20 9.23 11.59
CA GLN A 110 4.04 8.33 11.59
C GLN A 110 2.79 9.00 11.00
N GLN A 111 2.57 10.29 11.31
CA GLN A 111 1.50 11.08 10.70
C GLN A 111 1.72 11.19 9.19
N SER A 112 2.92 11.56 8.74
CA SER A 112 3.22 11.67 7.30
C SER A 112 3.06 10.36 6.54
N GLN A 113 3.34 9.21 7.18
CA GLN A 113 3.05 7.88 6.62
C GLN A 113 1.54 7.65 6.44
N SER A 114 0.76 8.01 7.46
CA SER A 114 -0.70 7.88 7.43
C SER A 114 -1.31 8.78 6.35
N ASP A 115 -0.80 10.01 6.21
CA ASP A 115 -1.25 10.98 5.20
C ASP A 115 -1.00 10.47 3.77
N ILE A 116 0.20 9.92 3.49
CA ILE A 116 0.48 9.28 2.19
C ILE A 116 -0.48 8.12 1.95
N ASN A 117 -0.68 7.23 2.93
CA ASN A 117 -1.56 6.10 2.75
C ASN A 117 -3.00 6.56 2.46
N TYR A 118 -3.47 7.60 3.15
CA TYR A 118 -4.77 8.20 2.88
C TYR A 118 -4.87 8.76 1.45
N LEU A 119 -3.85 9.51 1.00
CA LEU A 119 -3.78 10.01 -0.38
C LEU A 119 -3.87 8.88 -1.41
N LEU A 120 -3.11 7.79 -1.20
CA LEU A 120 -3.13 6.63 -2.10
C LEU A 120 -4.51 5.95 -2.09
N GLN A 121 -5.12 5.78 -0.93
CA GLN A 121 -6.45 5.19 -0.80
C GLN A 121 -7.54 6.05 -1.47
N LEU A 122 -7.44 7.38 -1.39
CA LEU A 122 -8.35 8.29 -2.08
C LEU A 122 -8.27 8.11 -3.60
N VAL A 123 -7.05 8.07 -4.15
CA VAL A 123 -6.83 7.84 -5.58
C VAL A 123 -7.40 6.50 -6.03
N ILE A 124 -7.14 5.44 -5.26
CA ILE A 124 -7.68 4.10 -5.54
C ILE A 124 -9.20 4.10 -5.52
N SER A 125 -9.82 4.80 -4.56
CA SER A 125 -11.28 4.90 -4.45
C SER A 125 -11.88 5.57 -5.68
N VAL A 126 -11.30 6.68 -6.15
CA VAL A 126 -11.76 7.35 -7.38
C VAL A 126 -11.63 6.43 -8.60
N ILE A 127 -10.53 5.69 -8.72
CA ILE A 127 -10.35 4.71 -9.81
C ILE A 127 -11.41 3.61 -9.73
N HIS A 128 -11.61 3.04 -8.54
CA HIS A 128 -12.61 2.00 -8.29
C HIS A 128 -14.02 2.48 -8.68
N ASP A 129 -14.43 3.66 -8.20
CA ASP A 129 -15.78 4.19 -8.42
C ASP A 129 -16.00 4.51 -9.91
N THR A 130 -15.00 5.08 -10.57
CA THR A 130 -15.06 5.36 -12.02
C THR A 130 -15.17 4.07 -12.84
N VAL A 131 -14.45 3.01 -12.47
CA VAL A 131 -14.56 1.71 -13.13
C VAL A 131 -15.92 1.07 -12.85
N SER A 132 -16.40 1.13 -11.61
CA SER A 132 -17.71 0.60 -11.23
C SER A 132 -18.85 1.29 -12.00
N GLU A 133 -18.81 2.61 -12.16
CA GLU A 133 -19.77 3.35 -12.97
C GLU A 133 -19.75 2.86 -14.42
N LYS A 134 -18.59 2.73 -15.06
CA LYS A 134 -18.50 2.27 -16.44
C LYS A 134 -19.01 0.84 -16.65
N VAL A 135 -18.78 -0.04 -15.68
CA VAL A 135 -19.31 -1.41 -15.71
C VAL A 135 -20.83 -1.42 -15.53
N ASN A 136 -21.36 -0.60 -14.63
CA ASN A 136 -22.82 -0.55 -14.38
C ASN A 136 -23.59 0.20 -15.48
N VAL A 137 -23.01 1.22 -16.12
CA VAL A 137 -23.65 2.01 -17.19
C VAL A 137 -23.90 1.20 -18.46
N GLU A 138 -23.12 0.14 -18.73
CA GLU A 138 -23.38 -0.76 -19.87
C GLU A 138 -24.64 -1.63 -19.71
N THR A 139 -25.25 -1.70 -18.52
CA THR A 139 -26.46 -2.52 -18.25
C THR A 139 -27.78 -1.75 -18.25
N GLY A 140 -27.80 -0.48 -18.68
CA GLY A 140 -28.91 0.43 -18.39
C GLY A 140 -29.36 1.38 -19.50
N THR A 141 -29.62 0.90 -20.71
CA THR A 141 -30.51 1.61 -21.68
C THR A 141 -31.40 0.64 -22.44
N GLU A 142 -32.28 -0.05 -21.72
CA GLU A 142 -33.61 -0.42 -22.25
C GLU A 142 -34.65 0.10 -21.26
N ALA A 143 -35.02 1.38 -21.41
CA ALA A 143 -36.32 1.78 -20.92
C ALA A 143 -37.35 0.96 -21.72
N PRO A 144 -38.18 0.12 -21.08
CA PRO A 144 -39.19 -0.62 -21.83
C PRO A 144 -40.12 0.39 -22.49
N PRO A 145 -40.49 0.23 -23.77
CA PRO A 145 -41.45 1.12 -24.39
C PRO A 145 -42.74 1.06 -23.56
N SER A 146 -43.12 2.22 -23.05
CA SER A 146 -44.39 2.45 -22.38
C SER A 146 -45.50 1.79 -23.19
N ARG A 147 -46.27 0.92 -22.51
CA ARG A 147 -47.54 0.42 -23.01
C ARG A 147 -48.34 1.57 -23.61
N CYS A 148 -48.63 1.46 -24.90
CA CYS A 148 -49.74 2.17 -25.53
C CYS A 148 -50.68 1.11 -26.11
N ASP A 149 -51.91 1.13 -25.56
CA ASP A 149 -53.17 0.48 -25.93
C ASP A 149 -53.27 -1.05 -26.00
#